data_AF-A0A1G1FQI2-F1
#
_entry.id   AF-A0A1G1FQI2-F1
#
_cell.length_a   1.000
_cell.length_b   1.000
_cell.length_c   1.000
_cell.angle_alpha   90.00
_cell.angle_beta   90.00
_cell.angle_gamma   90.00
#
_symmetry.space_group_name_H-M   'P 1'
#
loop_
_entity.id
_entity.type
_entity.pdbx_description
1 polymer ?
#
loop_
_entity_poly.entity_id
_entity_poly.type
_entity_poly.pdbx_seq_one_letter_code
_entity_poly.pdbx_strand_id
1 'polypeptide(L)'
;MMDTTNWKVTEAPTCPHCKNIMEQMDSRYLDWDSPYLWVCYNNECKLFKSGWEHMMETVGQLVSYRFMIHPQNGEKGVIPAFSEKYLKENGKPSNPNYNEE
;
A
#
# COMPACT_ATOMS: atom_id res chain seq x y z
N MET A 1 -7.02 -21.94 13.03
CA MET A 1 -8.16 -21.10 12.63
C MET A 1 -7.92 -19.73 13.25
N MET A 2 -7.80 -18.68 12.43
CA MET A 2 -7.66 -17.32 12.97
C MET A 2 -9.04 -16.89 13.47
N ASP A 3 -9.12 -16.56 14.75
CA ASP A 3 -10.33 -16.05 15.38
C ASP A 3 -10.58 -14.62 14.88
N THR A 4 -11.57 -14.46 14.00
CA THR A 4 -11.96 -13.18 13.41
C THR A 4 -13.11 -12.52 14.17
N THR A 5 -13.51 -13.05 15.33
CA THR A 5 -14.75 -12.66 16.02
C THR A 5 -14.73 -11.22 16.56
N ASN A 6 -13.55 -10.57 16.62
CA ASN A 6 -13.37 -9.20 17.12
C ASN A 6 -12.77 -8.20 16.11
N TRP A 7 -12.92 -8.42 14.81
CA TRP A 7 -12.38 -7.49 13.82
C TRP A 7 -13.26 -6.26 13.63
N LYS A 8 -12.63 -5.09 13.57
CA LYS A 8 -13.32 -3.80 13.47
C LYS A 8 -13.79 -3.47 12.05
N VAL A 9 -13.06 -3.92 11.02
CA VAL A 9 -13.37 -3.63 9.61
C VAL A 9 -13.44 -4.93 8.82
N THR A 10 -14.64 -5.46 8.70
CA THR A 10 -14.95 -6.72 8.01
C THR A 10 -15.50 -6.51 6.60
N GLU A 11 -16.09 -5.35 6.32
CA GLU A 11 -16.59 -4.96 5.00
C GLU A 11 -15.61 -4.04 4.29
N ALA A 12 -15.68 -4.04 2.95
CA ALA A 12 -14.79 -3.25 2.11
C ALA A 12 -14.96 -1.73 2.38
N PRO A 13 -13.98 -1.06 3.02
CA PRO A 13 -14.10 0.34 3.35
C PRO A 13 -13.88 1.21 2.11
N THR A 14 -14.26 2.48 2.19
CA THR A 14 -13.97 3.46 1.14
C THR A 14 -12.69 4.22 1.44
N CYS A 15 -11.85 4.40 0.41
CA CYS A 15 -10.63 5.17 0.54
C CYS A 15 -10.98 6.65 0.85
N PRO A 16 -10.40 7.28 1.89
CA PRO A 16 -10.72 8.66 2.23
C PRO A 16 -10.25 9.66 1.17
N HIS A 17 -9.23 9.30 0.37
CA HIS A 17 -8.57 10.17 -0.60
C HIS A 17 -9.23 10.19 -1.99
N CYS A 18 -9.88 9.10 -2.40
CA CYS A 18 -10.49 8.96 -3.74
C CYS A 18 -11.90 8.38 -3.74
N LYS A 19 -12.44 8.03 -2.57
CA LYS A 19 -13.79 7.49 -2.36
C LYS A 19 -14.10 6.17 -3.06
N ASN A 20 -13.10 5.52 -3.66
CA ASN A 20 -13.26 4.18 -4.23
C ASN A 20 -13.28 3.11 -3.13
N ILE A 21 -13.99 2.03 -3.40
CA ILE A 21 -14.03 0.84 -2.54
C ILE A 21 -12.63 0.22 -2.53
N MET A 22 -12.16 -0.17 -1.35
CA MET A 22 -10.86 -0.80 -1.13
C MET A 22 -10.95 -2.31 -1.30
N GLU A 23 -9.82 -2.95 -1.63
CA GLU A 23 -9.75 -4.40 -1.88
C GLU A 23 -8.82 -5.06 -0.85
N GLN A 24 -8.96 -6.38 -0.67
CA GLN A 24 -8.12 -7.14 0.24
C GLN A 24 -6.78 -7.47 -0.43
N MET A 25 -5.68 -7.12 0.24
CA MET A 25 -4.34 -7.59 -0.08
C MET A 25 -3.97 -8.72 0.87
N ASP A 26 -3.55 -9.87 0.34
CA ASP A 26 -3.04 -10.98 1.15
C ASP A 26 -1.76 -10.56 1.89
N SER A 27 -1.77 -10.68 3.22
CA SER A 27 -0.67 -10.28 4.09
C SER A 27 -0.12 -11.42 4.96
N ARG A 28 -0.54 -12.67 4.72
CA ARG A 28 -0.11 -13.85 5.50
C ARG A 28 1.40 -14.08 5.52
N TYR A 29 2.13 -13.54 4.54
CA TYR A 29 3.58 -13.72 4.38
C TYR A 29 4.36 -12.40 4.48
N LEU A 30 3.75 -11.37 5.06
CA LEU A 30 4.28 -10.00 5.08
C LEU A 30 4.51 -9.50 6.51
N ASP A 31 4.62 -10.41 7.49
CA ASP A 31 4.81 -10.12 8.92
C ASP A 31 3.78 -9.14 9.52
N TRP A 32 2.58 -9.08 8.94
CA TRP A 32 1.45 -8.34 9.51
C TRP A 32 0.62 -9.27 10.40
N ASP A 33 0.08 -8.74 11.50
CA ASP A 33 -0.76 -9.48 12.45
C ASP A 33 -2.12 -9.93 11.89
N SER A 34 -2.39 -9.67 10.61
CA SER A 34 -3.64 -9.96 9.91
C SER A 34 -3.38 -10.75 8.64
N PRO A 35 -4.27 -11.69 8.24
CA PRO A 35 -4.13 -12.42 6.97
C PRO A 35 -4.40 -11.56 5.74
N TYR A 36 -5.08 -10.42 5.89
CA TYR A 36 -5.20 -9.42 4.83
C TYR A 36 -5.17 -7.98 5.36
N LEU A 37 -4.93 -7.04 4.47
CA LEU A 37 -5.11 -5.61 4.69
C LEU A 37 -6.13 -5.07 3.69
N TRP A 38 -6.91 -4.07 4.06
CA TRP A 38 -7.70 -3.31 3.09
C TRP A 38 -6.80 -2.29 2.42
N VAL A 39 -6.68 -2.30 1.09
CA VAL A 39 -5.77 -1.44 0.33
C VAL A 39 -6.51 -0.72 -0.79
N CYS A 40 -6.17 0.54 -1.01
CA CYS A 40 -6.67 1.32 -2.14
C CYS A 40 -5.85 1.05 -3.41
N TYR A 41 -6.43 0.36 -4.38
CA TYR A 41 -5.80 0.07 -5.68
C TYR A 41 -6.10 1.09 -6.79
N ASN A 42 -6.90 2.12 -6.51
CA ASN A 42 -7.18 3.15 -7.52
C ASN A 42 -5.92 3.96 -7.87
N ASN A 43 -5.43 3.83 -9.11
CA ASN A 43 -4.29 4.58 -9.64
C ASN A 43 -4.58 6.07 -9.84
N GLU A 44 -5.85 6.46 -9.87
CA GLU A 44 -6.27 7.85 -9.93
C GLU A 44 -6.37 8.50 -8.53
N CYS A 45 -6.03 7.77 -7.47
CA CYS A 45 -6.09 8.25 -6.10
C CYS A 45 -5.12 9.42 -5.87
N LYS A 46 -5.61 10.53 -5.30
CA LYS A 46 -4.79 11.72 -5.02
C LYS A 46 -3.53 11.37 -4.21
N LEU A 47 -3.66 10.55 -3.16
CA LEU A 47 -2.52 10.09 -2.35
C LEU A 47 -1.48 9.34 -3.19
N PHE A 48 -1.94 8.44 -4.06
CA PHE A 48 -1.06 7.65 -4.91
C PHE A 48 -0.39 8.53 -5.98
N LYS A 49 -1.07 9.52 -6.54
CA LYS A 49 -0.44 10.44 -7.51
C LYS A 49 0.59 11.35 -6.85
N SER A 50 0.25 11.98 -5.73
CA SER A 50 1.17 12.91 -5.05
C SER A 50 2.33 12.20 -4.36
N GLY A 51 2.17 10.92 -4.01
CA GLY A 51 3.22 10.14 -3.35
C GLY A 51 4.48 9.97 -4.20
N TRP A 52 4.35 9.97 -5.54
CA TRP A 52 5.48 9.89 -6.47
C TRP A 52 6.42 11.08 -6.34
N GLU A 53 5.87 12.29 -6.44
CA GLU A 53 6.63 13.53 -6.30
C GLU A 53 7.26 13.60 -4.91
N HIS A 54 6.48 13.30 -3.86
CA HIS A 54 6.97 13.34 -2.49
C HIS A 54 8.15 12.38 -2.24
N MET A 55 8.04 11.12 -2.66
CA MET A 55 9.11 10.13 -2.47
C MET A 55 10.35 10.44 -3.29
N MET A 56 10.18 10.99 -4.48
CA MET A 56 11.30 11.43 -5.31
C MET A 56 12.02 12.62 -4.67
N GLU A 57 11.28 13.62 -4.19
CA GLU A 57 11.86 14.83 -3.58
C GLU A 57 12.53 14.54 -2.23
N THR A 58 11.98 13.64 -1.42
CA THR A 58 12.45 13.41 -0.05
C THR A 58 13.44 12.26 0.10
N VAL A 59 13.30 11.19 -0.71
CA VAL A 59 14.08 9.95 -0.57
C VAL A 59 14.78 9.56 -1.89
N GLY A 60 14.52 10.27 -2.98
CA GLY A 60 15.07 9.95 -4.30
C GLY A 60 14.58 8.63 -4.88
N GLN A 61 13.45 8.10 -4.39
CA GLN A 61 12.91 6.81 -4.83
C GLN A 61 11.70 7.00 -5.73
N LEU A 62 11.68 6.25 -6.84
CA LEU A 62 10.52 6.18 -7.71
C LEU A 62 9.53 5.15 -7.17
N VAL A 63 8.91 5.49 -6.05
CA VAL A 63 7.85 4.73 -5.36
C VAL A 63 6.76 5.68 -4.92
N SER A 64 5.54 5.18 -4.71
CA SER A 64 4.45 5.95 -4.11
C SER A 64 3.83 5.20 -2.95
N TYR A 65 2.72 5.71 -2.42
CA TYR A 65 1.99 5.17 -1.30
C TYR A 65 0.60 4.71 -1.74
N ARG A 66 0.17 3.56 -1.22
CA ARG A 66 -1.25 3.16 -1.20
C ARG A 66 -1.78 3.23 0.21
N PHE A 67 -2.94 3.86 0.34
CA PHE A 67 -3.67 3.91 1.61
C PHE A 67 -4.11 2.51 2.01
N MET A 68 -3.91 2.16 3.29
CA MET A 68 -4.31 0.88 3.85
C MET A 68 -5.07 1.01 5.17
N ILE A 69 -5.86 -0.01 5.51
CA ILE A 69 -6.52 -0.17 6.80
C ILE A 69 -6.28 -1.58 7.33
N HIS A 70 -5.86 -1.68 8.58
CA HIS A 70 -5.80 -2.93 9.34
C HIS A 70 -7.22 -3.38 9.71
N PRO A 71 -7.68 -4.58 9.31
CA PRO A 71 -9.05 -5.01 9.58
C PRO A 71 -9.33 -5.27 11.06
N GLN A 72 -8.30 -5.66 11.83
CA GLN A 72 -8.42 -5.97 13.26
C GLN A 72 -8.79 -4.74 14.09
N ASN A 73 -7.98 -3.68 14.03
CA ASN A 73 -8.09 -2.50 14.90
C ASN A 73 -8.61 -1.24 14.16
N GLY A 74 -8.75 -1.30 12.83
CA GLY A 74 -9.12 -0.18 11.96
C GLY A 74 -8.04 0.89 11.84
N GLU A 75 -6.80 0.57 12.20
CA GLU A 75 -5.66 1.47 12.08
C GLU A 75 -5.41 1.78 10.61
N LYS A 76 -5.10 3.05 10.34
CA LYS A 76 -4.90 3.58 9.00
C LYS A 76 -3.41 3.76 8.79
N GLY A 77 -2.93 3.38 7.63
CA GLY A 77 -1.54 3.59 7.26
C GLY A 77 -1.36 3.68 5.76
N VAL A 78 -0.11 3.56 5.34
CA VAL A 78 0.26 3.50 3.93
C VAL A 78 1.26 2.39 3.70
N ILE A 79 1.17 1.75 2.54
CA ILE A 79 2.17 0.80 2.06
C ILE A 79 2.87 1.37 0.82
N PRO A 80 4.17 1.10 0.64
CA PRO A 80 4.86 1.50 -0.58
C PRO A 80 4.29 0.73 -1.78
N ALA A 81 4.16 1.42 -2.91
CA ALA A 81 3.65 0.86 -4.15
C ALA A 81 4.42 1.42 -5.34
N PHE A 82 4.98 0.51 -6.14
CA PHE A 82 5.48 0.83 -7.47
C PHE A 82 4.31 0.98 -8.47
N SER A 83 4.46 1.82 -9.49
CA SER A 83 3.41 1.93 -10.52
C SER A 83 3.54 0.74 -11.45
N GLU A 84 2.41 0.28 -11.98
CA GLU A 84 2.40 -0.83 -12.94
C GLU A 84 3.26 -0.48 -14.17
N LYS A 85 3.16 0.76 -14.66
CA LYS A 85 4.00 1.29 -15.73
C LYS A 85 5.48 1.24 -15.34
N TYR A 86 5.83 1.71 -14.15
CA TYR A 86 7.20 1.72 -13.67
C TYR A 86 7.80 0.31 -13.56
N LEU A 87 7.06 -0.64 -12.98
CA LEU A 87 7.50 -2.04 -12.90
C LEU A 87 7.64 -2.67 -14.28
N LYS A 88 6.75 -2.36 -15.23
CA LYS A 88 6.82 -2.84 -16.61
C LYS A 88 8.00 -2.25 -17.39
N GLU A 89 8.29 -0.97 -17.19
CA GLU A 89 9.33 -0.25 -17.94
C GLU A 89 10.73 -0.42 -17.34
N ASN A 90 10.85 -0.53 -16.01
CA ASN A 90 12.12 -0.44 -15.30
C ASN A 90 12.45 -1.69 -14.46
N GLY A 91 11.56 -2.69 -14.43
CA GLY A 91 11.72 -3.84 -13.54
C GLY A 91 11.57 -3.46 -12.05
N LYS A 92 12.07 -4.32 -11.16
CA LYS A 92 12.23 -3.95 -9.74
C LYS A 92 13.36 -2.91 -9.67
N PRO A 93 13.16 -1.73 -9.07
CA PRO A 93 14.26 -0.81 -8.85
C PRO A 93 15.36 -1.51 -8.05
N SER A 94 16.60 -1.40 -8.53
CA SER A 94 17.76 -1.60 -7.68
C SER A 94 17.73 -0.54 -6.58
N ASN A 95 18.03 -0.94 -5.34
CA ASN A 95 18.16 0.03 -4.25
C ASN A 95 19.33 0.97 -4.57
N PRO A 96 19.10 2.28 -4.78
CA PRO A 96 20.19 3.20 -5.11
C PRO A 96 21.12 3.48 -3.91
N ASN A 97 20.82 2.94 -2.73
CA ASN A 97 21.65 3.05 -1.53
C ASN A 97 22.50 1.81 -1.22
N TYR A 98 22.46 0.77 -2.05
CA TYR A 98 23.49 -0.28 -2.00
C TYR A 98 24.54 0.03 -3.06
N ASN A 99 25.67 0.56 -2.62
CA ASN A 99 26.88 0.44 -3.41
C ASN A 99 27.24 -1.05 -3.39
N GLU A 100 27.23 -1.70 -4.55
CA GLU A 100 27.83 -3.01 -4.71
C GLU A 100 29.35 -2.84 -4.48
N GLU A 101 29.85 -3.37 -3.37
CA GLU A 101 31.28 -3.65 -3.18
C GLU A 101 31.68 -4.91 -3.97
#